data_AF-A0A3D2XWZ4-F1
#
_entry.id   AF-A0A3D2XWZ4-F1
#
_cell.length_a   1.000
_cell.length_b   1.000
_cell.length_c   1.000
_cell.angle_alpha   90.00
_cell.angle_beta   90.00
_cell.angle_gamma   90.00
#
_symmetry.space_group_name_H-M   'P 1'
#
loop_
_entity.id
_entity.type
_entity.pdbx_description
1 polymer ?
#
loop_
_entity_poly.entity_id
_entity_poly.type
_entity_poly.pdbx_seq_one_letter_code
_entity_poly.pdbx_strand_id
1 'polypeptide(L)'
;MSWIGIWSEHAQTYLLVITLITFFAFSLPLFFKPCLWAKLLLWKIPDDTHLTIYFGRCLGAFAIVTNIMFMQAALYNLGTPFILQFFILFCGLMVIVHIWGAVLRIQPVTETIETVFWVLLLILNFLFYPVQQ
;
A
#
# COMPACT_ATOMS: atom_id res chain seq x y z
N MET A 1 -19.93 8.37 11.39
CA MET A 1 -18.97 7.63 12.25
C MET A 1 -17.68 8.45 12.30
N SER A 2 -17.26 8.95 13.46
CA SER A 2 -16.05 9.78 13.58
C SER A 2 -14.82 8.87 13.64
N TRP A 3 -13.92 9.01 12.66
CA TRP A 3 -12.68 8.24 12.59
C TRP A 3 -11.51 9.21 12.70
N ILE A 4 -11.28 9.72 13.92
CA ILE A 4 -10.22 10.67 14.35
C ILE A 4 -10.12 11.97 13.53
N GLY A 5 -9.72 11.92 12.25
CA GLY A 5 -9.91 13.00 11.27
C GLY A 5 -9.30 14.36 11.60
N ILE A 6 -8.28 14.39 12.47
CA ILE A 6 -7.58 15.59 12.93
C ILE A 6 -7.00 16.40 11.76
N TRP A 7 -6.65 15.74 10.65
CA TRP A 7 -6.10 16.36 9.43
C TRP A 7 -6.99 16.16 8.20
N SER A 8 -8.31 16.00 8.40
CA SER A 8 -9.26 15.75 7.31
C SER A 8 -9.24 16.79 6.18
N GLU A 9 -8.91 18.06 6.49
CA GLU A 9 -8.75 19.14 5.48
C GLU A 9 -7.62 18.88 4.47
N HIS A 10 -6.67 18.01 4.81
CA HIS A 10 -5.53 17.65 3.97
C HIS A 10 -5.68 16.29 3.28
N ALA A 11 -6.85 15.64 3.37
CA ALA A 11 -7.07 14.28 2.87
C ALA A 11 -6.68 14.09 1.39
N GLN A 12 -7.05 15.03 0.51
CA GLN A 12 -6.71 14.97 -0.92
C GLN A 12 -5.19 15.11 -1.16
N THR A 13 -4.53 15.98 -0.39
CA THR A 13 -3.07 16.16 -0.48
C THR A 13 -2.34 14.91 0.00
N TYR A 14 -2.79 14.33 1.11
CA TYR A 14 -2.28 13.07 1.63
C TYR A 14 -2.42 11.93 0.60
N LEU A 15 -3.62 11.76 0.01
CA LEU A 15 -3.85 10.77 -1.04
C LEU A 15 -2.95 11.01 -2.25
N LEU A 16 -2.76 12.26 -2.68
CA LEU A 16 -1.89 12.58 -3.81
C LEU A 16 -0.44 12.14 -3.54
N VAL A 17 0.10 12.51 -2.37
CA VAL A 17 1.47 12.18 -1.98
C VAL A 17 1.66 10.66 -1.92
N ILE A 18 0.76 9.94 -1.26
CA ILE A 18 0.83 8.48 -1.18
C ILE A 18 0.68 7.84 -2.55
N THR A 19 -0.21 8.34 -3.40
CA THR A 19 -0.39 7.83 -4.76
C THR A 19 0.91 7.97 -5.55
N LEU A 20 1.56 9.13 -5.54
CA LEU A 20 2.81 9.33 -6.26
C LEU A 20 3.91 8.39 -5.75
N ILE A 21 4.09 8.31 -4.43
CA ILE A 21 5.12 7.45 -3.84
C ILE A 21 4.86 5.98 -4.18
N THR A 22 3.66 5.46 -3.89
CA THR A 22 3.36 4.04 -4.08
C THR A 22 3.28 3.67 -5.56
N PHE A 23 2.80 4.56 -6.44
CA PHE A 23 2.80 4.30 -7.87
C PHE A 23 4.21 4.08 -8.43
N PHE A 24 5.14 4.99 -8.13
CA PHE A 24 6.51 4.92 -8.67
C PHE A 24 7.43 3.95 -7.92
N ALA A 25 7.32 3.86 -6.59
CA ALA A 25 8.21 3.03 -5.78
C ALA A 25 7.74 1.57 -5.63
N PHE A 26 6.44 1.30 -5.83
CA PHE A 26 5.85 -0.03 -5.60
C PHE A 26 5.15 -0.56 -6.86
N SER A 27 4.10 0.11 -7.33
CA SER A 27 3.20 -0.42 -8.36
C SER A 27 3.91 -0.66 -9.70
N LEU A 28 4.67 0.33 -10.21
CA LEU A 28 5.40 0.18 -11.47
C LEU A 28 6.54 -0.85 -11.36
N PRO A 29 7.44 -0.80 -10.36
CA PRO A 29 8.49 -1.81 -10.23
C PRO A 29 7.95 -3.24 -10.11
N LEU A 30 6.89 -3.44 -9.33
CA LEU A 30 6.29 -4.74 -9.11
C LEU A 30 5.62 -5.28 -10.38
N PHE A 31 4.95 -4.42 -11.17
CA PHE A 31 4.33 -4.81 -12.43
C PHE A 31 5.37 -5.13 -13.51
N PHE A 32 6.39 -4.29 -13.70
CA PHE A 32 7.33 -4.48 -14.81
C PHE A 32 8.47 -5.44 -14.49
N LYS A 33 9.03 -5.37 -13.27
CA LYS A 33 10.24 -6.11 -12.86
C LYS A 33 10.12 -6.66 -11.43
N PRO A 34 9.17 -7.59 -11.16
CA PRO A 34 8.88 -8.07 -9.80
C PRO A 34 10.10 -8.68 -9.10
N CYS A 35 10.92 -9.49 -9.78
CA CYS A 35 12.11 -10.09 -9.17
C CYS A 35 13.21 -9.06 -8.85
N LEU A 36 13.34 -7.99 -9.63
CA LEU A 36 14.29 -6.92 -9.32
C LEU A 36 13.84 -6.18 -8.07
N TRP A 37 12.55 -5.84 -8.00
CA TRP A 37 11.97 -5.19 -6.84
C TRP A 37 12.10 -6.06 -5.57
N ALA A 38 11.77 -7.34 -5.66
CA ALA A 38 11.93 -8.30 -4.56
C ALA A 38 13.40 -8.39 -4.10
N LYS A 39 14.36 -8.38 -5.03
CA LYS A 39 15.80 -8.36 -4.71
C LYS A 39 16.22 -7.08 -3.98
N LEU A 40 15.67 -5.92 -4.33
CA LEU A 40 15.93 -4.66 -3.61
C LEU A 40 15.43 -4.74 -2.16
N LEU A 41 14.34 -5.47 -1.94
CA LEU A 41 13.82 -5.80 -0.62
C LEU A 41 14.47 -7.04 0.00
N LEU A 42 15.66 -7.45 -0.47
CA LEU A 42 16.46 -8.55 0.11
C LEU A 42 15.78 -9.92 0.09
N TRP A 43 14.75 -10.12 -0.74
CA TRP A 43 14.20 -11.46 -0.96
C TRP A 43 15.23 -12.35 -1.66
N LYS A 44 15.30 -13.60 -1.21
CA LYS A 44 16.00 -14.67 -1.94
C LYS A 44 15.14 -15.06 -3.13
N ILE A 45 15.68 -14.89 -4.34
CA ILE A 45 14.97 -15.23 -5.57
C ILE A 45 15.16 -16.73 -5.85
N PRO A 46 14.07 -17.49 -6.06
CA PRO A 46 14.16 -18.90 -6.42
C PRO A 46 14.74 -19.09 -7.84
N ASP A 47 15.23 -20.29 -8.14
CA ASP A 47 15.75 -20.63 -9.47
C ASP A 47 14.64 -20.59 -10.54
N ASP A 48 13.46 -21.14 -10.22
CA ASP A 48 12.26 -20.97 -11.04
C ASP A 48 11.46 -19.74 -10.58
N THR A 49 11.37 -18.75 -11.46
CA THR A 49 10.73 -17.46 -11.18
C THR A 49 9.38 -17.29 -11.86
N HIS A 50 8.89 -18.27 -12.64
CA HIS A 50 7.69 -18.08 -13.45
C HIS A 50 6.45 -17.74 -12.60
N LEU A 51 6.23 -18.49 -11.52
CA LEU A 51 5.11 -18.25 -10.60
C LEU A 51 5.24 -16.92 -9.86
N THR A 52 6.45 -16.59 -9.39
CA THR A 52 6.73 -15.32 -8.71
C THR A 52 6.49 -14.11 -9.62
N ILE A 53 6.92 -14.20 -10.88
CA ILE A 53 6.69 -13.15 -11.88
C ILE A 53 5.20 -13.00 -12.17
N TYR A 54 4.49 -14.12 -12.34
CA TYR A 54 3.05 -14.11 -12.60
C TYR A 54 2.28 -13.44 -11.46
N PHE A 55 2.46 -13.89 -10.22
CA PHE A 55 1.78 -13.29 -9.07
C PHE A 55 2.22 -11.85 -8.82
N GLY A 56 3.52 -11.55 -8.96
CA GLY A 56 4.02 -10.18 -8.84
C GLY A 56 3.36 -9.23 -9.84
N ARG A 57 3.19 -9.66 -11.10
CA ARG A 57 2.48 -8.87 -12.12
C ARG A 57 1.00 -8.69 -11.81
N CYS A 58 0.32 -9.74 -11.32
CA CYS A 58 -1.08 -9.63 -10.90
C CYS A 58 -1.24 -8.61 -9.77
N LEU A 59 -0.38 -8.68 -8.74
CA LEU A 59 -0.39 -7.72 -7.64
C LEU A 59 -0.02 -6.30 -8.09
N GLY A 60 0.98 -6.17 -8.96
CA GLY A 60 1.35 -4.89 -9.56
C GLY A 60 0.23 -4.26 -10.37
N ALA A 61 -0.51 -5.06 -11.15
CA ALA A 61 -1.67 -4.58 -11.92
C ALA A 61 -2.78 -4.08 -10.99
N PHE A 62 -3.08 -4.83 -9.93
CA PHE A 62 -4.04 -4.40 -8.91
C PHE A 62 -3.59 -3.10 -8.23
N ALA A 63 -2.31 -3.00 -7.85
CA ALA A 63 -1.73 -1.81 -7.25
C ALA A 63 -1.78 -0.58 -8.18
N ILE A 64 -1.59 -0.75 -9.49
CA ILE A 64 -1.76 0.31 -10.49
C ILE A 64 -3.22 0.78 -10.52
N VAL A 65 -4.20 -0.13 -10.59
CA VAL A 65 -5.63 0.23 -10.62
C VAL A 65 -6.02 0.95 -9.32
N THR A 66 -5.58 0.46 -8.16
CA THR A 66 -5.80 1.14 -6.88
C THR A 66 -5.22 2.56 -6.89
N ASN A 67 -4.01 2.74 -7.40
CA ASN A 67 -3.39 4.07 -7.50
C ASN A 67 -4.15 5.01 -8.46
N ILE A 68 -4.71 4.51 -9.55
CA ILE A 68 -5.56 5.30 -10.44
C ILE A 68 -6.80 5.80 -9.69
N MET A 69 -7.44 4.94 -8.90
CA MET A 69 -8.59 5.32 -8.08
C MET A 69 -8.20 6.33 -6.98
N PHE A 70 -7.03 6.15 -6.35
CA PHE A 70 -6.53 7.11 -5.37
C PHE A 70 -6.25 8.47 -6.02
N MET A 71 -5.66 8.48 -7.21
CA MET A 71 -5.43 9.69 -7.99
C MET A 71 -6.74 10.42 -8.31
N GLN A 72 -7.81 9.69 -8.66
CA GLN A 72 -9.13 10.27 -8.91
C GLN A 72 -9.73 10.92 -7.66
N ALA A 73 -9.64 10.25 -6.51
CA ALA A 73 -10.05 10.83 -5.24
C ALA A 73 -9.19 12.05 -4.86
N ALA A 74 -7.88 11.98 -5.06
CA ALA A 74 -6.96 13.06 -4.75
C ALA A 74 -7.20 14.32 -5.61
N LEU A 75 -7.30 14.17 -6.93
CA LEU A 75 -7.38 15.32 -7.85
C LEU A 75 -8.81 15.89 -7.98
N TYR A 76 -9.83 15.04 -7.89
CA TYR A 76 -11.21 15.40 -8.23
C TYR A 76 -12.20 15.21 -7.07
N ASN A 77 -11.72 14.82 -5.89
CA ASN A 77 -12.55 14.50 -4.72
C ASN A 77 -13.62 13.42 -5.00
N LEU A 78 -13.34 12.49 -5.92
CA LEU A 78 -14.26 11.42 -6.29
C LEU A 78 -14.18 10.29 -5.26
N GLY A 79 -15.09 10.31 -4.28
CA GLY A 79 -15.24 9.21 -3.32
C GLY A 79 -14.13 9.11 -2.27
N THR A 80 -13.50 10.23 -1.90
CA THR A 80 -12.41 10.29 -0.90
C THR A 80 -12.66 9.48 0.37
N PRO A 81 -13.83 9.56 1.05
CA PRO A 81 -14.08 8.74 2.23
C PRO A 81 -14.02 7.23 1.93
N PHE A 82 -14.61 6.79 0.81
CA PHE A 82 -14.62 5.38 0.42
C PHE A 82 -13.21 4.88 0.10
N ILE A 83 -12.41 5.69 -0.61
CA ILE A 83 -11.01 5.35 -0.92
C ILE A 83 -10.17 5.23 0.34
N LEU A 84 -10.35 6.12 1.32
CA LEU A 84 -9.65 6.01 2.60
C LEU A 84 -10.11 4.80 3.42
N GLN A 85 -11.41 4.44 3.42
CA GLN A 85 -11.87 3.19 4.04
C GLN A 85 -11.22 1.97 3.39
N PHE A 86 -11.22 1.92 2.06
CA PHE A 86 -10.54 0.87 1.31
C PHE A 86 -9.07 0.78 1.72
N PHE A 87 -8.39 1.92 1.84
CA PHE A 87 -6.97 1.93 2.16
C PHE A 87 -6.67 1.56 3.62
N ILE A 88 -7.54 1.94 4.57
CA ILE A 88 -7.49 1.48 5.97
C ILE A 88 -7.56 -0.04 6.02
N LEU A 89 -8.54 -0.65 5.35
CA LEU A 89 -8.70 -2.10 5.32
C LEU A 89 -7.49 -2.79 4.67
N PHE A 90 -7.00 -2.24 3.57
CA PHE A 90 -5.80 -2.74 2.91
C PHE A 90 -4.58 -2.68 3.84
N CYS A 91 -4.31 -1.54 4.50
CA CYS A 91 -3.19 -1.41 5.45
C CYS A 91 -3.34 -2.39 6.62
N GLY A 92 -4.55 -2.56 7.17
CA GLY A 92 -4.81 -3.53 8.23
C GLY A 92 -4.50 -4.97 7.82
N LEU A 93 -4.88 -5.36 6.60
CA LEU A 93 -4.55 -6.69 6.06
C LEU A 93 -3.05 -6.83 5.80
N MET A 94 -2.37 -5.79 5.31
CA MET A 94 -0.92 -5.81 5.13
C MET A 94 -0.18 -5.99 6.45
N VAL A 95 -0.60 -5.32 7.53
CA VAL A 95 -0.05 -5.56 8.88
C VAL A 95 -0.18 -7.03 9.26
N ILE A 96 -1.35 -7.64 9.02
CA ILE A 96 -1.57 -9.07 9.32
C ILE A 96 -0.63 -9.96 8.49
N VAL A 97 -0.50 -9.73 7.18
CA VAL A 97 0.36 -10.51 6.28
C VAL A 97 1.83 -10.43 6.72
N HIS A 98 2.32 -9.24 7.06
CA HIS A 98 3.72 -9.06 7.46
C HIS A 98 4.01 -9.65 8.86
N ILE A 99 3.07 -9.56 9.80
CA ILE A 99 3.19 -10.26 11.09
C ILE A 99 3.23 -11.78 10.87
N TRP A 100 2.35 -12.29 10.00
CA TRP A 100 2.30 -13.71 9.67
C TRP A 100 3.63 -14.20 9.06
N GLY A 101 4.18 -13.46 8.09
CA GLY A 101 5.48 -13.76 7.49
C GLY A 101 6.65 -13.67 8.48
N ALA A 102 6.63 -12.70 9.40
CA ALA A 102 7.62 -12.56 10.47
C ALA A 102 7.59 -13.73 11.46
N VAL A 103 6.39 -14.15 11.89
CA VAL A 103 6.20 -15.29 12.81
C VAL A 103 6.73 -16.58 12.18
N LEU A 104 6.44 -16.80 10.90
CA LEU A 104 6.95 -17.96 10.15
C LEU A 104 8.42 -17.85 9.77
N ARG A 105 9.05 -16.67 9.96
CA ARG A 105 10.44 -16.36 9.58
C ARG A 105 10.73 -16.62 8.10
N ILE A 106 9.75 -16.34 7.23
CA ILE A 106 9.86 -16.55 5.78
C ILE A 106 10.13 -15.26 5.00
N GLN A 107 10.14 -14.10 5.67
CA GLN A 107 10.39 -12.80 5.05
C GLN A 107 11.74 -12.20 5.48
N PRO A 108 12.40 -11.41 4.63
CA PRO A 108 13.62 -10.68 5.00
C PRO A 108 13.36 -9.58 6.04
N VAL A 109 14.44 -9.03 6.60
CA VAL A 109 14.36 -7.98 7.64
C VAL A 109 13.65 -6.71 7.16
N THR A 110 13.82 -6.37 5.89
CA THR A 110 13.13 -5.27 5.18
C THR A 110 11.62 -5.36 5.31
N GLU A 111 11.04 -6.54 5.07
CA GLU A 111 9.59 -6.78 5.18
C GLU A 111 9.12 -6.76 6.64
N THR A 112 9.99 -7.18 7.58
CA THR A 112 9.70 -7.05 9.02
C THR A 112 9.63 -5.58 9.43
N ILE A 113 10.55 -4.75 8.93
CA ILE A 113 10.53 -3.28 9.13
C ILE A 113 9.29 -2.67 8.47
N GLU A 114 8.89 -3.19 7.30
CA GLU A 114 7.71 -2.72 6.57
C GLU A 114 6.41 -2.91 7.38
N THR A 115 6.36 -3.83 8.35
CA THR A 115 5.23 -3.91 9.31
C THR A 115 4.99 -2.56 10.00
N VAL A 116 6.06 -1.87 10.42
CA VAL A 116 5.97 -0.56 11.06
C VAL A 116 5.45 0.48 10.06
N PHE A 117 5.91 0.42 8.81
CA PHE A 117 5.42 1.28 7.74
C PHE A 117 3.91 1.11 7.52
N TRP A 118 3.40 -0.13 7.45
CA TRP A 118 1.97 -0.40 7.31
C TRP A 118 1.16 0.08 8.52
N VAL A 119 1.68 -0.09 9.74
CA VAL A 119 1.03 0.46 10.96
C VAL A 119 0.97 1.99 10.91
N LEU A 120 2.04 2.65 10.50
CA LEU A 120 2.07 4.11 10.38
C LEU A 120 1.08 4.59 9.32
N LEU A 121 1.03 3.95 8.15
CA LEU A 121 0.03 4.27 7.12
C LEU A 121 -1.40 4.04 7.62
N LEU A 122 -1.65 2.96 8.36
CA LEU A 122 -2.97 2.71 8.96
C LEU A 122 -3.39 3.86 9.87
N ILE A 123 -2.48 4.31 10.76
CA ILE A 123 -2.73 5.45 11.65
C ILE A 123 -2.97 6.72 10.84
N LEU A 124 -2.10 7.04 9.87
CA LEU A 124 -2.24 8.22 9.03
C LEU A 124 -3.60 8.23 8.31
N ASN A 125 -4.02 7.10 7.76
CA ASN A 125 -5.33 7.02 7.10
C ASN A 125 -6.49 7.37 8.04
N PHE A 126 -6.44 6.96 9.32
CA PHE A 126 -7.42 7.42 10.31
C PHE A 126 -7.28 8.91 10.62
N LEU A 127 -6.07 9.47 10.70
CA LEU A 127 -5.86 10.90 10.96
C LEU A 127 -6.37 11.81 9.84
N PHE A 128 -6.26 11.37 8.58
CA PHE A 128 -6.74 12.10 7.39
C PHE A 128 -8.17 11.74 7.00
N TYR A 129 -8.85 10.83 7.72
CA TYR A 129 -10.19 10.41 7.38
C TYR A 129 -11.21 11.56 7.52
N PRO A 130 -12.12 11.78 6.54
CA PRO A 130 -13.10 12.86 6.61
C PRO A 130 -14.07 12.67 7.79
N VAL A 131 -14.11 13.63 8.70
CA VAL A 131 -15.15 13.70 9.73
C VAL A 131 -16.41 14.22 9.06
N GLN A 132 -17.52 13.48 9.17
CA GLN A 132 -18.83 14.02 8.78
C GLN A 132 -19.12 15.24 9.64
N GLN A 133 -19.23 16.41 9.00
CA GLN A 133 -19.84 17.60 9.59
C GLN A 133 -21.36 17.41 9.67
#